data_AF-A0A7C7KY51-F1
#
_entry.id   AF-A0A7C7KY51-F1
#
_cell.length_a   1.000
_cell.length_b   1.000
_cell.length_c   1.000
_cell.angle_alpha   90.00
_cell.angle_beta   90.00
_cell.angle_gamma   90.00
#
_symmetry.space_group_name_H-M   'P 1'
#
loop_
_entity.id
_entity.type
_entity.pdbx_description
1 polymer ?
#
loop_
_entity_poly.entity_id
_entity_poly.type
_entity_poly.pdbx_seq_one_letter_code
_entity_poly.pdbx_strand_id
1 'polypeptide(L)'
;MQVRGYEHCSEIDRRKFIKSCLLSALGVCIGERIWIGCASAEESEVLYNGIQLPSPFPPRKVKLTLEPPPLPPYLKSPPDVIPIDVGRQLFVDDFLIEQTTLKRTYHHAEYFPNNPVLKPDKPWEHKGRFPTAMVFSDGVWYDPNEHLFKMWYMGGYCVSTCYAFSEDGIQWTKPDLDVVQGTNIVHTARRDSATVWLDLEAENPKERYKFFAFELGGPPSLSIYFSHDGIHWGKRVTRSGPCGDRTTVFYNPFRKVWVFSLREYFRPPEGVGRCRRYWEHSDVVAGAHWKAGEPPLWVGADKLDPMRADLKVQPQLYNLDAVAYESIILGMFTIWRGQPRDRAKPNEICLGFSRDGFHWYRPDRSAFIPVSEHYGDWNW
;
A
#
# COMPACT_ATOMS: atom_id res chain seq x y z
N MET A 1 54.19 -40.57 25.20
CA MET A 1 54.86 -40.01 24.02
C MET A 1 54.36 -38.58 23.85
N GLN A 2 55.24 -37.61 24.07
CA GLN A 2 54.99 -36.16 23.94
C GLN A 2 54.70 -35.77 22.48
N VAL A 3 53.99 -34.65 22.29
CA VAL A 3 54.36 -33.41 21.55
C VAL A 3 53.10 -32.51 21.52
N ARG A 4 53.09 -31.40 22.29
CA ARG A 4 53.05 -29.96 21.85
C ARG A 4 52.06 -29.68 20.70
N GLY A 5 51.08 -28.79 20.81
CA GLY A 5 51.13 -27.37 21.23
C GLY A 5 50.87 -26.48 19.99
N TYR A 6 50.32 -25.28 20.20
CA TYR A 6 49.91 -24.20 19.24
C TYR A 6 48.39 -24.09 19.05
N GLU A 7 47.74 -22.92 19.10
CA GLU A 7 48.03 -21.59 19.65
C GLU A 7 46.68 -20.84 19.64
N HIS A 8 46.52 -19.91 20.58
CA HIS A 8 45.33 -19.09 20.79
C HIS A 8 45.51 -17.78 20.01
N CYS A 9 44.51 -17.29 19.26
CA CYS A 9 44.53 -15.93 18.72
C CYS A 9 43.13 -15.28 18.70
N SER A 10 42.91 -14.51 19.77
CA SER A 10 42.18 -13.24 19.93
C SER A 10 40.83 -13.01 19.24
N GLU A 11 39.80 -12.94 20.10
CA GLU A 11 38.63 -12.07 19.99
C GLU A 11 39.04 -10.60 19.74
N ILE A 12 38.36 -9.93 18.81
CA ILE A 12 38.47 -8.49 18.59
C ILE A 12 37.42 -7.80 19.47
N ASP A 13 37.88 -7.21 20.56
CA ASP A 13 37.12 -6.38 21.49
C ASP A 13 36.74 -5.03 20.83
N ARG A 14 35.44 -4.79 20.66
CA ARG A 14 34.82 -3.65 19.95
C ARG A 14 34.71 -2.37 20.80
N ARG A 15 35.65 -2.10 21.70
CA ARG A 15 35.65 -0.88 22.52
C ARG A 15 37.02 -0.22 22.60
N LYS A 16 37.33 0.65 21.62
CA LYS A 16 38.26 1.79 21.74
C LYS A 16 38.26 2.63 20.47
N PHE A 17 37.48 3.71 20.44
CA PHE A 17 37.93 4.95 19.81
C PHE A 17 37.15 6.15 20.37
N ILE A 18 37.83 6.93 21.22
CA ILE A 18 37.37 8.22 21.75
C ILE A 18 38.23 9.32 21.13
N LYS A 19 37.53 10.33 20.57
CA LYS A 19 37.85 11.77 20.46
C LYS A 19 39.28 12.22 20.17
N SER A 20 39.42 13.04 19.13
CA SER A 20 39.70 14.49 19.22
C SER A 20 40.46 14.98 17.99
N CYS A 21 39.96 16.03 17.34
CA CYS A 21 40.79 17.07 16.71
C CYS A 21 39.95 18.34 16.56
N LEU A 22 40.07 19.21 17.58
CA LEU A 22 39.79 20.64 17.52
C LEU A 22 41.10 21.33 17.13
N LEU A 23 41.09 22.12 16.06
CA LEU A 23 42.13 23.11 15.78
C LEU A 23 41.47 24.37 15.27
N SER A 24 41.65 25.43 16.04
CA SER A 24 41.32 26.82 15.76
C SER A 24 42.49 27.50 15.06
N ALA A 25 42.22 28.33 14.04
CA ALA A 25 43.06 29.46 13.68
C ALA A 25 42.27 30.49 12.85
N LEU A 26 42.33 31.75 13.31
CA LEU A 26 41.81 32.95 12.67
C LEU A 26 42.54 33.25 11.35
N GLY A 27 41.77 33.71 10.36
CA GLY A 27 42.28 34.36 9.16
C GLY A 27 41.25 35.36 8.63
N VAL A 28 41.51 36.65 8.83
CA VAL A 28 40.75 37.76 8.24
C VAL A 28 41.21 37.93 6.79
N CYS A 29 40.32 37.64 5.84
CA CYS A 29 40.47 38.04 4.44
C CYS A 29 39.15 38.65 3.96
N ILE A 30 39.22 39.92 3.58
CA ILE A 30 38.17 40.68 2.93
C ILE A 30 38.05 40.15 1.50
N GLY A 31 36.89 39.59 1.14
CA GLY A 31 36.63 39.04 -0.20
C GLY A 31 35.13 38.94 -0.46
N GLU A 32 34.72 39.35 -1.65
CA GLU A 32 33.34 39.53 -2.11
C GLU A 32 32.41 38.36 -1.79
N ARG A 33 31.22 38.66 -1.29
CA ARG A 33 30.15 37.68 -1.04
C ARG A 33 29.59 37.17 -2.37
N ILE A 34 30.18 36.11 -2.90
CA ILE A 34 29.49 35.21 -3.80
C ILE A 34 28.56 34.37 -2.93
N TRP A 35 27.26 34.62 -3.03
CA TRP A 35 26.24 33.69 -2.51
C TRP A 35 26.27 32.43 -3.38
N ILE A 36 27.19 31.53 -3.07
CA ILE A 36 27.02 30.12 -3.41
C ILE A 36 25.93 29.64 -2.45
N GLY A 37 24.70 29.53 -2.96
CA GLY A 37 23.65 28.82 -2.25
C GLY A 37 24.17 27.41 -1.99
N CYS A 38 24.60 27.12 -0.76
CA CYS A 38 24.59 25.76 -0.27
C CYS A 38 23.13 25.33 -0.36
N ALA A 39 22.79 24.55 -1.38
CA ALA A 39 21.67 23.65 -1.27
C ALA A 39 21.93 22.87 0.02
N SER A 40 21.16 23.15 1.07
CA SER A 40 21.19 22.30 2.26
C SER A 40 20.90 20.90 1.73
N ALA A 41 21.84 19.99 1.88
CA ALA A 41 21.54 18.57 1.70
C ALA A 41 20.36 18.32 2.65
N GLU A 42 19.18 18.05 2.09
CA GLU A 42 18.00 17.70 2.88
C GLU A 42 18.41 16.57 3.81
N GLU A 43 18.43 16.85 5.12
CA GLU A 43 18.80 15.87 6.14
C GLU A 43 17.96 14.62 5.93
N SER A 44 18.61 13.46 5.90
CA SER A 44 17.93 12.18 5.75
C SER A 44 17.01 11.93 6.94
N GLU A 45 15.71 11.81 6.67
CA GLU A 45 14.67 11.49 7.66
C GLU A 45 15.01 10.17 8.38
N VAL A 46 14.93 10.18 9.72
CA VAL A 46 15.05 8.96 10.54
C VAL A 46 13.67 8.57 11.05
N LEU A 47 13.25 7.35 10.76
CA LEU A 47 11.94 6.82 11.12
C LEU A 47 11.87 6.35 12.57
N TYR A 48 10.64 6.13 13.05
CA TYR A 48 10.30 5.59 14.38
C TYR A 48 11.06 4.29 14.77
N ASN A 49 11.50 3.51 13.79
CA ASN A 49 12.22 2.25 13.96
C ASN A 49 13.73 2.37 13.75
N GLY A 50 14.28 3.59 13.73
CA GLY A 50 15.70 3.87 13.58
C GLY A 50 16.20 3.83 12.13
N ILE A 51 15.36 3.46 11.15
CA ILE A 51 15.75 3.44 9.74
C ILE A 51 16.01 4.88 9.27
N GLN A 52 17.21 5.12 8.75
CA GLN A 52 17.56 6.36 8.06
C GLN A 52 17.23 6.25 6.58
N LEU A 53 16.32 7.10 6.08
CA LEU A 53 15.91 7.11 4.69
C LEU A 53 17.01 7.70 3.78
N PRO A 54 17.16 7.22 2.54
CA PRO A 54 18.03 7.87 1.58
C PRO A 54 17.48 9.25 1.22
N SER A 55 18.37 10.22 1.00
CA SER A 55 18.03 11.54 0.47
C SER A 55 18.51 11.63 -0.99
N PRO A 56 17.62 11.92 -1.97
CA PRO A 56 16.20 12.23 -1.81
C PRO A 56 15.31 10.98 -1.58
N PHE A 57 14.19 11.18 -0.89
CA PHE A 57 13.11 10.21 -0.75
C PHE A 57 11.81 10.75 -1.38
N PRO A 58 10.97 9.93 -2.05
CA PRO A 58 11.21 8.53 -2.42
C PRO A 58 12.30 8.39 -3.50
N PRO A 59 12.94 7.21 -3.61
CA PRO A 59 13.91 6.94 -4.67
C PRO A 59 13.33 7.20 -6.07
N ARG A 60 13.95 8.13 -6.82
CA ARG A 60 13.41 8.55 -8.14
C ARG A 60 13.83 7.67 -9.32
N LYS A 61 14.95 6.95 -9.20
CA LYS A 61 15.55 6.14 -10.28
C LYS A 61 15.29 4.64 -10.07
N VAL A 62 14.02 4.26 -9.99
CA VAL A 62 13.62 2.84 -9.94
C VAL A 62 13.48 2.31 -11.35
N LYS A 63 14.17 1.21 -11.66
CA LYS A 63 13.97 0.44 -12.88
C LYS A 63 13.22 -0.84 -12.53
N LEU A 64 12.07 -1.05 -13.15
CA LEU A 64 11.34 -2.31 -13.02
C LEU A 64 11.85 -3.31 -14.06
N THR A 65 12.17 -4.50 -13.59
CA THR A 65 12.49 -5.67 -14.41
C THR A 65 11.72 -6.87 -13.86
N LEU A 66 11.78 -8.01 -14.55
CA LEU A 66 11.25 -9.26 -14.03
C LEU A 66 12.20 -9.93 -13.03
N GLU A 67 13.44 -9.43 -12.87
CA GLU A 67 14.33 -9.95 -11.85
C GLU A 67 13.82 -9.55 -10.47
N PRO A 68 13.92 -10.43 -9.46
CA PRO A 68 13.50 -10.10 -8.12
C PRO A 68 14.27 -8.87 -7.62
N PRO A 69 13.61 -7.91 -6.97
CA PRO A 69 14.31 -6.76 -6.41
C PRO A 69 15.32 -7.22 -5.33
N PRO A 70 16.39 -6.46 -5.09
CA PRO A 70 17.26 -6.72 -3.95
C PRO A 70 16.46 -6.63 -2.64
N LEU A 71 17.01 -7.24 -1.58
CA LEU A 71 16.45 -7.08 -0.24
C LEU A 71 16.32 -5.58 0.10
N PRO A 72 15.25 -5.18 0.84
CA PRO A 72 15.12 -3.84 1.37
C PRO A 72 16.42 -3.37 2.05
N PRO A 73 16.84 -2.09 1.86
CA PRO A 73 18.10 -1.59 2.40
C PRO A 73 18.24 -1.81 3.92
N TYR A 74 17.15 -1.62 4.67
CA TYR A 74 17.11 -1.81 6.12
C TYR A 74 17.26 -3.27 6.58
N LEU A 75 17.04 -4.26 5.71
CA LEU A 75 17.35 -5.67 6.02
C LEU A 75 18.79 -6.04 5.69
N LYS A 76 19.39 -5.37 4.69
CA LYS A 76 20.80 -5.59 4.32
C LYS A 76 21.75 -4.88 5.29
N SER A 77 21.36 -3.70 5.76
CA SER A 77 22.12 -2.87 6.67
C SER A 77 21.16 -2.23 7.67
N PRO A 78 20.73 -2.98 8.71
CA PRO A 78 19.84 -2.45 9.74
C PRO A 78 20.54 -1.33 10.53
N PRO A 79 19.77 -0.42 11.16
CA PRO A 79 20.36 0.62 11.99
C PRO A 79 21.01 0.02 13.25
N ASP A 80 22.03 0.70 13.78
CA ASP A 80 22.78 0.26 14.97
C ASP A 80 21.88 0.14 16.21
N VAL A 81 20.82 0.95 16.28
CA VAL A 81 19.82 0.95 17.34
C VAL A 81 18.44 0.86 16.71
N ILE A 82 17.68 -0.17 17.09
CA ILE A 82 16.28 -0.35 16.70
C ILE A 82 15.40 -0.12 17.93
N PRO A 83 14.61 0.96 17.98
CA PRO A 83 13.59 1.14 19.01
C PRO A 83 12.53 0.04 18.91
N ILE A 84 12.28 -0.65 20.03
CA ILE A 84 11.29 -1.74 20.14
C ILE A 84 10.12 -1.39 21.07
N ASP A 85 10.17 -0.21 21.70
CA ASP A 85 9.16 0.36 22.59
C ASP A 85 8.05 1.13 21.83
N VAL A 86 8.00 0.99 20.51
CA VAL A 86 7.07 1.69 19.60
C VAL A 86 5.75 0.94 19.35
N GLY A 87 5.36 0.04 20.27
CA GLY A 87 4.15 -0.78 20.17
C GLY A 87 4.42 -2.21 19.70
N ARG A 88 3.39 -2.92 19.21
CA ARG A 88 3.55 -4.34 18.85
C ARG A 88 4.47 -4.49 17.64
N GLN A 89 5.45 -5.38 17.79
CA GLN A 89 6.43 -5.67 16.76
C GLN A 89 6.12 -7.01 16.09
N LEU A 90 6.18 -7.05 14.76
CA LEU A 90 5.93 -8.28 13.99
C LEU A 90 7.23 -8.91 13.49
N PHE A 91 7.35 -10.23 13.65
CA PHE A 91 8.49 -11.04 13.17
C PHE A 91 8.29 -11.58 11.75
N VAL A 92 7.88 -10.70 10.84
CA VAL A 92 7.62 -11.00 9.41
C VAL A 92 8.88 -11.01 8.54
N ASP A 93 9.99 -10.52 9.09
CA ASP A 93 11.31 -10.44 8.45
C ASP A 93 12.40 -10.58 9.53
N ASP A 94 13.66 -10.44 9.14
CA ASP A 94 14.82 -10.56 10.04
C ASP A 94 15.27 -9.20 10.62
N PHE A 95 14.49 -8.11 10.44
CA PHE A 95 14.87 -6.78 10.92
C PHE A 95 15.08 -6.74 12.45
N LEU A 96 14.26 -7.49 13.19
CA LEU A 96 14.29 -7.58 14.65
C LEU A 96 15.03 -8.81 15.16
N ILE A 97 15.62 -9.62 14.27
CA ILE A 97 16.16 -10.93 14.59
C ILE A 97 17.65 -10.93 14.27
N GLU A 98 18.47 -10.87 15.32
CA GLU A 98 19.91 -11.04 15.16
C GLU A 98 20.26 -12.49 14.82
N GLN A 99 19.66 -13.45 15.54
CA GLN A 99 19.84 -14.89 15.35
C GLN A 99 18.57 -15.65 15.70
N THR A 100 18.33 -16.76 15.01
CA THR A 100 17.23 -17.68 15.34
C THR A 100 17.55 -19.10 14.89
N THR A 101 17.04 -20.08 15.64
CA THR A 101 17.00 -21.50 15.24
C THR A 101 15.62 -21.92 14.75
N LEU A 102 14.64 -21.02 14.80
CA LEU A 102 13.26 -21.29 14.38
C LEU A 102 13.14 -21.19 12.86
N LYS A 103 12.27 -22.05 12.29
CA LYS A 103 11.84 -21.91 10.90
C LYS A 103 10.58 -21.05 10.84
N ARG A 104 10.65 -19.95 10.10
CA ARG A 104 9.48 -19.09 9.84
C ARG A 104 8.56 -19.75 8.81
N THR A 105 7.27 -19.77 9.13
CA THR A 105 6.20 -20.25 8.25
C THR A 105 5.20 -19.12 8.03
N TYR A 106 4.87 -18.84 6.77
CA TYR A 106 3.81 -17.90 6.41
C TYR A 106 2.53 -18.69 6.21
N HIS A 107 1.50 -18.36 6.98
CA HIS A 107 0.20 -19.03 6.93
C HIS A 107 -0.73 -18.28 5.97
N HIS A 108 -1.67 -19.00 5.37
CA HIS A 108 -2.68 -18.43 4.46
C HIS A 108 -3.96 -18.11 5.24
N ALA A 109 -4.80 -17.25 4.67
CA ALA A 109 -6.13 -17.01 5.23
C ALA A 109 -7.03 -18.24 4.98
N GLU A 110 -7.86 -18.57 5.96
CA GLU A 110 -8.97 -19.50 5.79
C GLU A 110 -10.25 -18.71 5.52
N TYR A 111 -11.02 -19.16 4.53
CA TYR A 111 -12.29 -18.53 4.23
C TYR A 111 -13.33 -18.87 5.27
N PHE A 112 -14.09 -17.87 5.69
CA PHE A 112 -15.29 -18.09 6.48
C PHE A 112 -16.26 -19.00 5.71
N PRO A 113 -16.75 -20.11 6.31
CA PRO A 113 -17.56 -21.11 5.60
C PRO A 113 -18.86 -20.57 4.96
N ASN A 114 -19.42 -19.50 5.52
CA ASN A 114 -20.68 -18.92 5.02
C ASN A 114 -20.46 -17.76 4.04
N ASN A 115 -19.26 -17.64 3.47
CA ASN A 115 -19.00 -16.68 2.42
C ASN A 115 -19.91 -16.88 1.19
N PRO A 116 -20.17 -15.79 0.44
CA PRO A 116 -19.73 -14.42 0.68
C PRO A 116 -20.65 -13.70 1.67
N VAL A 117 -20.06 -12.84 2.51
CA VAL A 117 -20.78 -11.99 3.48
C VAL A 117 -21.47 -10.76 2.84
N LEU A 118 -21.16 -10.46 1.58
CA LEU A 118 -21.80 -9.41 0.79
C LEU A 118 -22.26 -10.01 -0.55
N LYS A 119 -23.52 -9.76 -0.93
CA LYS A 119 -24.13 -10.23 -2.18
C LYS A 119 -24.98 -9.11 -2.80
N PRO A 120 -25.19 -9.10 -4.13
CA PRO A 120 -26.16 -8.22 -4.76
C PRO A 120 -27.58 -8.74 -4.45
N ASP A 121 -28.22 -8.16 -3.43
CA ASP A 121 -29.55 -8.53 -2.93
C ASP A 121 -30.54 -7.35 -2.92
N LYS A 122 -30.10 -6.16 -3.36
CA LYS A 122 -30.93 -4.95 -3.49
C LYS A 122 -31.18 -4.59 -4.95
N PRO A 123 -32.36 -4.04 -5.32
CA PRO A 123 -32.71 -3.75 -6.72
C PRO A 123 -31.71 -2.85 -7.47
N TRP A 124 -31.06 -1.91 -6.79
CA TRP A 124 -30.06 -1.03 -7.40
C TRP A 124 -28.72 -1.72 -7.70
N GLU A 125 -28.41 -2.83 -7.03
CA GLU A 125 -27.20 -3.62 -7.25
C GLU A 125 -27.26 -4.46 -8.53
N HIS A 126 -28.46 -4.61 -9.11
CA HIS A 126 -28.69 -5.26 -10.40
C HIS A 126 -28.66 -4.29 -11.59
N LYS A 127 -28.36 -3.00 -11.35
CA LYS A 127 -28.18 -2.02 -12.42
C LYS A 127 -26.80 -2.19 -13.07
N GLY A 128 -26.67 -1.74 -14.32
CA GLY A 128 -25.44 -1.88 -15.09
C GLY A 128 -25.38 -3.20 -15.86
N ARG A 129 -24.17 -3.64 -16.21
CA ARG A 129 -23.97 -4.82 -17.06
C ARG A 129 -24.17 -6.14 -16.31
N PHE A 130 -23.80 -6.18 -15.04
CA PHE A 130 -23.84 -7.38 -14.20
C PHE A 130 -24.30 -7.00 -12.79
N PRO A 131 -25.03 -7.88 -12.07
CA PRO A 131 -25.29 -7.70 -10.64
C PRO A 131 -23.97 -7.57 -9.88
N THR A 132 -23.86 -6.58 -9.00
CA THR A 132 -22.59 -6.29 -8.31
C THR A 132 -22.84 -5.67 -6.94
N ALA A 133 -22.24 -6.31 -5.93
CA ALA A 133 -21.99 -5.77 -4.60
C ALA A 133 -20.56 -6.19 -4.22
N MET A 134 -19.56 -5.34 -4.50
CA MET A 134 -18.14 -5.68 -4.28
C MET A 134 -17.34 -4.50 -3.77
N VAL A 135 -16.49 -4.73 -2.77
CA VAL A 135 -15.64 -3.66 -2.19
C VAL A 135 -14.63 -3.17 -3.22
N PHE A 136 -13.92 -4.04 -3.95
CA PHE A 136 -13.01 -3.60 -5.01
C PHE A 136 -12.01 -2.48 -4.58
N SER A 137 -11.46 -2.58 -3.36
CA SER A 137 -10.60 -1.59 -2.68
C SER A 137 -11.29 -0.30 -2.20
N ASP A 138 -12.62 -0.24 -2.26
CA ASP A 138 -13.43 0.90 -1.82
C ASP A 138 -13.36 1.15 -0.30
N GLY A 139 -12.97 0.17 0.53
CA GLY A 139 -12.70 0.39 1.96
C GLY A 139 -13.65 -0.35 2.90
N VAL A 140 -13.04 -1.02 3.89
CA VAL A 140 -13.73 -1.63 5.04
C VAL A 140 -12.95 -1.23 6.30
N TRP A 141 -13.60 -0.52 7.20
CA TRP A 141 -12.95 0.11 8.35
C TRP A 141 -13.74 -0.15 9.62
N TYR A 142 -13.05 -0.40 10.73
CA TYR A 142 -13.66 -0.27 12.05
C TYR A 142 -13.62 1.20 12.46
N ASP A 143 -14.78 1.79 12.71
CA ASP A 143 -14.92 3.14 13.22
C ASP A 143 -14.89 3.10 14.76
N PRO A 144 -13.81 3.57 15.41
CA PRO A 144 -13.69 3.53 16.87
C PRO A 144 -14.65 4.49 17.59
N ASN A 145 -15.19 5.51 16.91
CA ASN A 145 -16.12 6.45 17.52
C ASN A 145 -17.54 5.88 17.59
N GLU A 146 -17.92 5.07 16.60
CA GLU A 146 -19.26 4.47 16.50
C GLU A 146 -19.27 2.99 16.88
N HIS A 147 -18.11 2.38 17.08
CA HIS A 147 -17.94 0.96 17.37
C HIS A 147 -18.54 0.04 16.30
N LEU A 148 -18.46 0.44 15.04
CA LEU A 148 -19.01 -0.29 13.90
C LEU A 148 -17.94 -0.55 12.84
N PHE A 149 -18.00 -1.73 12.22
CA PHE A 149 -17.40 -1.94 10.91
C PHE A 149 -18.25 -1.22 9.85
N LYS A 150 -17.60 -0.47 8.99
CA LYS A 150 -18.20 0.31 7.90
C LYS A 150 -17.57 -0.12 6.59
N MET A 151 -18.40 -0.29 5.57
CA MET A 151 -18.00 -0.75 4.24
C MET A 151 -18.58 0.17 3.18
N TRP A 152 -17.72 0.57 2.26
CA TRP A 152 -18.12 1.16 0.99
C TRP A 152 -17.89 0.16 -0.11
N TYR A 153 -18.80 0.09 -1.07
CA TYR A 153 -18.73 -0.93 -2.11
C TYR A 153 -19.42 -0.50 -3.41
N MET A 154 -19.08 -1.16 -4.51
CA MET A 154 -19.75 -0.98 -5.80
C MET A 154 -21.13 -1.62 -5.80
N GLY A 155 -22.16 -0.78 -5.87
CA GLY A 155 -23.54 -1.20 -6.10
C GLY A 155 -23.91 -1.04 -7.56
N GLY A 156 -24.11 -2.16 -8.25
CA GLY A 156 -24.35 -2.22 -9.69
C GLY A 156 -23.07 -1.94 -10.48
N TYR A 157 -22.78 -2.75 -11.50
CA TYR A 157 -21.48 -2.73 -12.17
C TYR A 157 -21.15 -1.36 -12.80
N CYS A 158 -20.20 -0.66 -12.20
CA CYS A 158 -19.76 0.70 -12.51
C CYS A 158 -20.86 1.78 -12.46
N VAL A 159 -21.88 1.59 -11.59
CA VAL A 159 -23.04 2.47 -11.49
C VAL A 159 -22.92 3.44 -10.31
N SER A 160 -22.68 2.92 -9.11
CA SER A 160 -22.73 3.72 -7.88
C SER A 160 -21.78 3.18 -6.79
N THR A 161 -21.59 3.98 -5.74
CA THR A 161 -21.00 3.54 -4.48
C THR A 161 -22.08 3.50 -3.41
N CYS A 162 -22.16 2.36 -2.72
CA CYS A 162 -23.09 2.05 -1.65
C CYS A 162 -22.35 1.91 -0.31
N TYR A 163 -23.11 1.97 0.78
CA TYR A 163 -22.62 1.86 2.16
C TYR A 163 -23.30 0.71 2.91
N ALA A 164 -22.55 -0.01 3.73
CA ALA A 164 -23.09 -0.98 4.68
C ALA A 164 -22.31 -0.89 6.00
N PHE A 165 -22.94 -1.32 7.09
CA PHE A 165 -22.28 -1.40 8.39
C PHE A 165 -22.53 -2.75 9.07
N SER A 166 -21.69 -3.09 10.03
CA SER A 166 -21.74 -4.35 10.77
C SER A 166 -21.15 -4.16 12.17
N GLU A 167 -21.68 -4.89 13.15
CA GLU A 167 -21.11 -4.93 14.51
C GLU A 167 -19.98 -5.98 14.63
N ASP A 168 -20.01 -7.02 13.79
CA ASP A 168 -19.12 -8.18 13.88
C ASP A 168 -18.21 -8.38 12.64
N GLY A 169 -18.41 -7.57 11.59
CA GLY A 169 -17.70 -7.66 10.31
C GLY A 169 -18.17 -8.81 9.41
N ILE A 170 -19.19 -9.57 9.83
CA ILE A 170 -19.72 -10.76 9.16
C ILE A 170 -21.15 -10.52 8.68
N GLN A 171 -22.01 -9.98 9.54
CA GLN A 171 -23.40 -9.66 9.23
C GLN A 171 -23.53 -8.18 8.86
N TRP A 172 -23.83 -7.91 7.59
CA TRP A 172 -23.85 -6.56 7.05
C TRP A 172 -25.26 -6.04 6.86
N THR A 173 -25.53 -4.86 7.44
CA THR A 173 -26.76 -4.11 7.25
C THR A 173 -26.58 -3.06 6.15
N LYS A 174 -27.48 -3.07 5.17
CA LYS A 174 -27.59 -2.06 4.10
C LYS A 174 -28.72 -1.10 4.45
N PRO A 175 -28.45 0.06 5.08
CA PRO A 175 -29.50 0.95 5.60
C PRO A 175 -30.23 1.72 4.48
N ASP A 176 -31.47 2.13 4.75
CA ASP A 176 -32.13 3.15 3.93
C ASP A 176 -31.57 4.53 4.31
N LEU A 177 -31.00 5.21 3.32
CA LEU A 177 -30.40 6.54 3.45
C LEU A 177 -31.22 7.58 2.68
N ASP A 178 -30.94 8.85 2.96
CA ASP A 178 -31.57 10.03 2.37
C ASP A 178 -30.82 10.54 1.12
N VAL A 179 -29.53 10.21 0.96
CA VAL A 179 -28.72 10.58 -0.22
C VAL A 179 -29.40 10.16 -1.53
N VAL A 180 -29.84 8.91 -1.59
CA VAL A 180 -30.80 8.43 -2.59
C VAL A 180 -31.88 7.70 -1.82
N GLN A 181 -33.01 8.40 -1.64
CA GLN A 181 -34.13 7.99 -0.78
C GLN A 181 -34.47 6.50 -0.89
N GLY A 182 -34.42 5.79 0.24
CA GLY A 182 -34.80 4.38 0.33
C GLY A 182 -33.77 3.41 -0.25
N THR A 183 -32.52 3.83 -0.35
CA THR A 183 -31.39 3.00 -0.78
C THR A 183 -30.19 3.24 0.13
N ASN A 184 -29.17 2.39 0.03
CA ASN A 184 -27.89 2.62 0.70
C ASN A 184 -26.82 3.25 -0.23
N ILE A 185 -27.24 3.88 -1.34
CA ILE A 185 -26.33 4.57 -2.26
C ILE A 185 -25.86 5.87 -1.61
N VAL A 186 -24.53 6.04 -1.52
CA VAL A 186 -23.90 7.25 -0.99
C VAL A 186 -23.27 8.13 -2.08
N HIS A 187 -23.02 7.57 -3.26
CA HIS A 187 -22.48 8.36 -4.38
C HIS A 187 -22.96 7.80 -5.73
N THR A 188 -23.53 8.66 -6.58
CA THR A 188 -24.18 8.25 -7.85
C THR A 188 -23.29 8.37 -9.09
N ALA A 189 -22.07 8.89 -8.95
CA ALA A 189 -21.15 8.94 -10.09
C ALA A 189 -20.74 7.53 -10.53
N ARG A 190 -20.82 7.30 -11.83
CA ARG A 190 -20.27 6.10 -12.46
C ARG A 190 -18.76 6.09 -12.27
N ARG A 191 -18.22 4.96 -11.82
CA ARG A 191 -16.79 4.82 -11.51
C ARG A 191 -16.32 3.40 -11.79
N ASP A 192 -15.02 3.24 -11.98
CA ASP A 192 -14.37 1.93 -12.10
C ASP A 192 -13.89 1.45 -10.73
N SER A 193 -12.83 2.05 -10.22
CA SER A 193 -12.26 1.77 -8.91
C SER A 193 -12.44 2.94 -7.95
N ALA A 194 -12.43 2.66 -6.66
CA ALA A 194 -12.42 3.69 -5.65
C ALA A 194 -11.67 3.27 -4.39
N THR A 195 -11.44 4.23 -3.51
CA THR A 195 -10.99 4.01 -2.14
C THR A 195 -11.67 5.03 -1.24
N VAL A 196 -12.32 4.57 -0.18
CA VAL A 196 -12.77 5.36 0.95
C VAL A 196 -11.82 5.07 2.11
N TRP A 197 -11.25 6.13 2.64
CA TRP A 197 -10.34 6.09 3.77
C TRP A 197 -11.01 6.75 4.98
N LEU A 198 -11.01 6.04 6.11
CA LEU A 198 -11.31 6.61 7.42
C LEU A 198 -10.01 7.21 7.99
N ASP A 199 -9.90 8.54 7.93
CA ASP A 199 -8.76 9.26 8.46
C ASP A 199 -8.97 9.58 9.94
N LEU A 200 -8.32 8.78 10.80
CA LEU A 200 -8.35 8.95 12.24
C LEU A 200 -7.50 10.13 12.73
N GLU A 201 -6.66 10.68 11.86
CA GLU A 201 -5.77 11.82 12.15
C GLU A 201 -6.32 13.14 11.58
N ALA A 202 -7.52 13.13 10.98
CA ALA A 202 -8.11 14.32 10.37
C ALA A 202 -8.36 15.43 11.41
N GLU A 203 -7.64 16.55 11.28
CA GLU A 203 -7.84 17.73 12.13
C GLU A 203 -9.21 18.40 11.89
N ASN A 204 -9.66 18.41 10.64
CA ASN A 204 -10.98 18.89 10.25
C ASN A 204 -11.98 17.73 10.26
N PRO A 205 -12.97 17.69 11.16
CA PRO A 205 -13.96 16.61 11.21
C PRO A 205 -14.78 16.46 9.92
N LYS A 206 -14.86 17.52 9.10
CA LYS A 206 -15.53 17.47 7.79
C LYS A 206 -14.76 16.67 6.73
N GLU A 207 -13.52 16.31 7.02
CA GLU A 207 -12.60 15.59 6.14
C GLU A 207 -12.21 14.23 6.70
N ARG A 208 -12.92 13.77 7.75
CA ARG A 208 -12.69 12.49 8.43
C ARG A 208 -12.77 11.30 7.48
N TYR A 209 -13.65 11.37 6.48
CA TYR A 209 -13.70 10.39 5.39
C TYR A 209 -13.23 11.02 4.10
N LYS A 210 -12.36 10.30 3.39
CA LYS A 210 -11.80 10.74 2.11
C LYS A 210 -12.11 9.71 1.05
N PHE A 211 -12.76 10.13 -0.03
CA PHE A 211 -13.18 9.26 -1.12
C PHE A 211 -12.44 9.63 -2.40
N PHE A 212 -11.71 8.65 -2.93
CA PHE A 212 -10.91 8.73 -4.13
C PHE A 212 -11.57 7.86 -5.19
N ALA A 213 -12.21 8.48 -6.19
CA ALA A 213 -12.98 7.75 -7.20
C ALA A 213 -12.36 7.92 -8.59
N PHE A 214 -12.07 6.82 -9.28
CA PHE A 214 -11.79 6.85 -10.71
C PHE A 214 -13.13 6.89 -11.47
N GLU A 215 -13.64 8.10 -11.70
CA GLU A 215 -14.93 8.31 -12.35
C GLU A 215 -14.88 8.09 -13.86
N LEU A 216 -15.91 7.43 -14.39
CA LEU A 216 -16.07 7.19 -15.82
C LEU A 216 -16.66 8.42 -16.53
N GLY A 217 -16.26 8.62 -17.79
CA GLY A 217 -16.75 9.72 -18.63
C GLY A 217 -16.01 11.05 -18.45
N GLY A 218 -14.98 11.08 -17.61
CA GLY A 218 -14.07 12.21 -17.45
C GLY A 218 -12.63 11.89 -17.90
N PRO A 219 -11.70 12.85 -17.75
CA PRO A 219 -10.28 12.60 -17.96
C PRO A 219 -9.77 11.55 -16.95
N PRO A 220 -8.80 10.69 -17.35
CA PRO A 220 -8.29 9.60 -16.52
C PRO A 220 -7.54 10.15 -15.29
N SER A 221 -8.26 10.29 -14.18
CA SER A 221 -7.84 10.95 -12.94
C SER A 221 -8.72 10.47 -11.79
N LEU A 222 -8.27 10.66 -10.55
CA LEU A 222 -9.11 10.50 -9.36
C LEU A 222 -9.91 11.78 -9.12
N SER A 223 -11.20 11.64 -8.83
CA SER A 223 -12.00 12.68 -8.16
C SER A 223 -11.88 12.48 -6.65
N ILE A 224 -11.56 13.55 -5.92
CA ILE A 224 -11.40 13.52 -4.46
C ILE A 224 -12.60 14.21 -3.80
N TYR A 225 -13.21 13.55 -2.83
CA TYR A 225 -14.34 14.03 -2.04
C TYR A 225 -14.05 13.87 -0.56
N PHE A 226 -14.64 14.76 0.24
CA PHE A 226 -14.60 14.69 1.70
C PHE A 226 -15.99 14.53 2.27
N SER A 227 -16.06 13.84 3.40
CA SER A 227 -17.28 13.66 4.18
C SER A 227 -16.95 13.60 5.67
N HIS A 228 -17.90 14.01 6.49
CA HIS A 228 -17.82 13.96 7.94
C HIS A 228 -18.30 12.61 8.51
N ASP A 229 -19.15 11.89 7.78
CA ASP A 229 -19.80 10.64 8.19
C ASP A 229 -19.60 9.48 7.19
N GLY A 230 -19.02 9.77 6.02
CA GLY A 230 -18.81 8.80 4.94
C GLY A 230 -20.09 8.45 4.17
N ILE A 231 -21.20 9.14 4.46
CA ILE A 231 -22.51 8.97 3.82
C ILE A 231 -22.80 10.21 2.96
N HIS A 232 -22.69 11.40 3.55
CA HIS A 232 -22.94 12.67 2.88
C HIS A 232 -21.65 13.23 2.31
N TRP A 233 -21.39 12.92 1.05
CA TRP A 233 -20.20 13.43 0.34
C TRP A 233 -20.41 14.86 -0.15
N GLY A 234 -19.44 15.73 0.14
CA GLY A 234 -19.44 17.10 -0.34
C GLY A 234 -19.23 17.21 -1.85
N LYS A 235 -19.14 18.45 -2.35
CA LYS A 235 -18.71 18.68 -3.75
C LYS A 235 -17.29 18.15 -3.94
N ARG A 236 -16.96 17.74 -5.17
CA ARG A 236 -15.59 17.34 -5.55
C ARG A 236 -14.61 18.44 -5.14
N VAL A 237 -13.63 18.07 -4.32
CA VAL A 237 -12.59 18.96 -3.78
C VAL A 237 -11.57 19.26 -4.86
N THR A 238 -11.05 18.22 -5.52
CA THR A 238 -10.08 18.35 -6.61
C THR A 238 -10.12 17.14 -7.55
N ARG A 239 -9.42 17.24 -8.67
CA ARG A 239 -9.03 16.10 -9.51
C ARG A 239 -7.53 15.91 -9.40
N SER A 240 -7.10 14.65 -9.35
CA SER A 240 -5.68 14.35 -9.39
C SER A 240 -5.06 14.60 -10.76
N GLY A 241 -3.73 14.54 -10.81
CA GLY A 241 -2.96 14.32 -12.02
C GLY A 241 -3.37 13.02 -12.72
N PRO A 242 -2.89 12.80 -13.96
CA PRO A 242 -3.29 11.67 -14.76
C PRO A 242 -2.91 10.34 -14.10
N CYS A 243 -3.83 9.38 -14.11
CA CYS A 243 -3.60 8.02 -13.60
C CYS A 243 -4.51 7.01 -14.32
N GLY A 244 -4.18 5.71 -14.20
CA GLY A 244 -5.08 4.64 -14.65
C GLY A 244 -6.18 4.32 -13.64
N ASP A 245 -7.17 3.54 -14.09
CA ASP A 245 -8.07 2.77 -13.23
C ASP A 245 -7.29 1.89 -12.24
N ARG A 246 -7.93 1.38 -11.19
CA ARG A 246 -7.26 0.63 -10.10
C ARG A 246 -6.10 1.37 -9.42
N THR A 247 -6.07 2.69 -9.52
CA THR A 247 -5.24 3.54 -8.65
C THR A 247 -5.91 3.62 -7.28
N THR A 248 -5.13 3.44 -6.22
CA THR A 248 -5.62 3.48 -4.82
C THR A 248 -4.75 4.41 -4.00
N VAL A 249 -5.31 4.93 -2.90
CA VAL A 249 -4.65 5.91 -2.04
C VAL A 249 -4.72 5.42 -0.60
N PHE A 250 -3.61 5.49 0.12
CA PHE A 250 -3.55 5.11 1.54
C PHE A 250 -2.73 6.10 2.34
N TYR A 251 -2.96 6.15 3.65
CA TYR A 251 -2.17 6.96 4.57
C TYR A 251 -1.06 6.12 5.22
N ASN A 252 0.17 6.65 5.21
CA ASN A 252 1.30 6.09 5.94
C ASN A 252 1.50 6.91 7.23
N PRO A 253 1.03 6.43 8.40
CA PRO A 253 1.11 7.17 9.65
C PRO A 253 2.54 7.26 10.20
N PHE A 254 3.43 6.34 9.84
CA PHE A 254 4.83 6.36 10.28
C PHE A 254 5.63 7.51 9.67
N ARG A 255 5.20 7.98 8.50
CA ARG A 255 5.81 9.09 7.76
C ARG A 255 4.89 10.31 7.66
N LYS A 256 3.62 10.17 8.07
CA LYS A 256 2.57 11.19 8.01
C LYS A 256 2.34 11.74 6.60
N VAL A 257 2.23 10.82 5.63
CA VAL A 257 2.01 11.14 4.22
C VAL A 257 0.91 10.30 3.61
N TRP A 258 0.18 10.90 2.68
CA TRP A 258 -0.69 10.20 1.76
C TRP A 258 0.13 9.63 0.62
N VAL A 259 -0.02 8.34 0.37
CA VAL A 259 0.64 7.63 -0.72
C VAL A 259 -0.39 7.28 -1.78
N PHE A 260 -0.13 7.74 -3.00
CA PHE A 260 -0.88 7.38 -4.19
C PHE A 260 -0.17 6.18 -4.84
N SER A 261 -0.79 5.01 -4.74
CA SER A 261 -0.42 3.79 -5.45
C SER A 261 -0.99 3.89 -6.85
N LEU A 262 -0.21 4.39 -7.81
CA LEU A 262 -0.71 4.72 -9.16
C LEU A 262 -0.55 3.54 -10.10
N ARG A 263 -1.60 3.13 -10.81
CA ARG A 263 -1.49 2.08 -11.83
C ARG A 263 -0.67 2.58 -13.03
N GLU A 264 0.25 1.72 -13.48
CA GLU A 264 0.99 1.87 -14.75
C GLU A 264 0.96 0.54 -15.53
N TYR A 265 1.19 0.60 -16.85
CA TYR A 265 1.25 -0.59 -17.69
C TYR A 265 2.35 -0.49 -18.74
N PHE A 266 3.29 -1.43 -18.70
CA PHE A 266 4.28 -1.63 -19.76
C PHE A 266 4.00 -2.93 -20.49
N ARG A 267 3.76 -2.87 -21.79
CA ARG A 267 3.35 -4.01 -22.61
C ARG A 267 4.42 -5.12 -22.59
N PRO A 268 4.08 -6.37 -22.23
CA PRO A 268 4.97 -7.52 -22.43
C PRO A 268 5.15 -7.89 -23.91
N PRO A 269 6.27 -8.53 -24.30
CA PRO A 269 7.32 -9.06 -23.43
C PRO A 269 8.40 -8.04 -23.02
N GLU A 270 8.45 -6.86 -23.63
CA GLU A 270 9.49 -5.86 -23.32
C GLU A 270 9.27 -5.17 -21.97
N GLY A 271 8.02 -5.13 -21.50
CA GLY A 271 7.61 -4.56 -20.23
C GLY A 271 7.13 -5.59 -19.20
N VAL A 272 7.10 -5.16 -17.93
CA VAL A 272 6.70 -5.98 -16.77
C VAL A 272 5.17 -6.19 -16.63
N GLY A 273 4.37 -5.70 -17.58
CA GLY A 273 2.91 -5.71 -17.48
C GLY A 273 2.38 -4.61 -16.57
N ARG A 274 1.29 -4.90 -15.84
CA ARG A 274 0.75 -3.98 -14.82
C ARG A 274 1.73 -3.85 -13.65
N CYS A 275 1.98 -2.61 -13.26
CA CYS A 275 2.88 -2.23 -12.17
C CYS A 275 2.39 -0.94 -11.51
N ARG A 276 3.14 -0.44 -10.53
CA ARG A 276 2.80 0.77 -9.77
C ARG A 276 3.87 1.85 -9.92
N ARG A 277 3.41 3.10 -9.96
CA ARG A 277 4.19 4.29 -9.60
C ARG A 277 3.87 4.70 -8.18
N TYR A 278 4.81 5.37 -7.55
CA TYR A 278 4.69 5.92 -6.21
C TYR A 278 4.60 7.43 -6.28
N TRP A 279 3.69 8.01 -5.53
CA TRP A 279 3.67 9.44 -5.29
C TRP A 279 3.22 9.68 -3.86
N GLU A 280 3.78 10.67 -3.18
CA GLU A 280 3.41 10.97 -1.82
C GLU A 280 3.40 12.46 -1.52
N HIS A 281 2.59 12.83 -0.53
CA HIS A 281 2.55 14.18 0.00
C HIS A 281 1.89 14.19 1.39
N SER A 282 2.27 15.10 2.28
CA SER A 282 1.65 15.24 3.61
C SER A 282 0.19 15.71 3.54
N ASP A 283 -0.10 16.63 2.61
CA ASP A 283 -1.45 17.07 2.28
C ASP A 283 -1.99 16.37 1.03
N VAL A 284 -3.15 15.72 1.13
CA VAL A 284 -3.71 14.91 0.03
C VAL A 284 -4.21 15.75 -1.15
N VAL A 285 -4.65 16.99 -0.94
CA VAL A 285 -5.17 17.87 -1.99
C VAL A 285 -4.00 18.46 -2.77
N ALA A 286 -3.02 19.03 -2.09
CA ALA A 286 -1.78 19.53 -2.70
C ALA A 286 -1.02 18.40 -3.41
N GLY A 287 -0.98 17.21 -2.79
CA GLY A 287 -0.37 16.02 -3.36
C GLY A 287 -1.04 15.49 -4.62
N ALA A 288 -2.29 15.87 -4.88
CA ALA A 288 -3.03 15.38 -6.04
C ALA A 288 -2.53 15.95 -7.37
N HIS A 289 -1.65 16.95 -7.40
CA HIS A 289 -1.35 17.76 -8.60
C HIS A 289 -0.06 17.38 -9.36
N TRP A 290 0.22 16.10 -9.55
CA TRP A 290 1.36 15.65 -10.38
C TRP A 290 1.10 15.77 -11.88
N LYS A 291 2.17 15.83 -12.68
CA LYS A 291 2.12 15.74 -14.14
C LYS A 291 2.37 14.32 -14.64
N ALA A 292 2.00 14.05 -15.88
CA ALA A 292 2.31 12.77 -16.53
C ALA A 292 3.82 12.51 -16.50
N GLY A 293 4.21 11.34 -15.98
CA GLY A 293 5.62 10.92 -15.89
C GLY A 293 6.39 11.44 -14.68
N GLU A 294 5.86 12.36 -13.88
CA GLU A 294 6.51 12.82 -12.64
C GLU A 294 6.59 11.72 -11.57
N PRO A 295 5.52 10.95 -11.28
CA PRO A 295 5.60 9.90 -10.27
C PRO A 295 6.62 8.81 -10.64
N PRO A 296 7.62 8.53 -9.78
CA PRO A 296 8.59 7.48 -10.03
C PRO A 296 7.95 6.09 -10.10
N LEU A 297 8.61 5.17 -10.81
CA LEU A 297 8.25 3.75 -10.75
C LEU A 297 8.45 3.21 -9.32
N TRP A 298 7.66 2.21 -8.94
CA TRP A 298 7.68 1.68 -7.59
C TRP A 298 7.89 0.18 -7.54
N VAL A 299 6.90 -0.59 -7.98
CA VAL A 299 6.89 -2.03 -7.81
C VAL A 299 6.03 -2.71 -8.88
N GLY A 300 6.39 -3.93 -9.25
CA GLY A 300 5.65 -4.78 -10.18
C GLY A 300 5.70 -6.24 -9.71
N ALA A 301 5.12 -7.13 -10.51
CA ALA A 301 5.34 -8.55 -10.36
C ALA A 301 6.72 -8.93 -10.91
N ASP A 302 7.31 -9.99 -10.38
CA ASP A 302 8.66 -10.45 -10.74
C ASP A 302 8.68 -11.99 -10.94
N LYS A 303 9.85 -12.55 -11.23
CA LYS A 303 10.04 -14.01 -11.46
C LYS A 303 9.74 -14.90 -10.26
N LEU A 304 9.67 -14.35 -9.03
CA LEU A 304 9.24 -15.12 -7.86
C LEU A 304 7.72 -15.22 -7.77
N ASP A 305 6.97 -14.38 -8.47
CA ASP A 305 5.52 -14.57 -8.61
C ASP A 305 5.27 -15.77 -9.54
N PRO A 306 4.72 -16.91 -9.05
CA PRO A 306 4.63 -18.14 -9.85
C PRO A 306 3.66 -18.01 -11.03
N MET A 307 4.01 -18.62 -12.16
CA MET A 307 3.07 -18.73 -13.28
C MET A 307 2.02 -19.80 -12.99
N ARG A 308 0.80 -19.58 -13.48
CA ARG A 308 -0.19 -20.66 -13.59
C ARG A 308 0.27 -21.69 -14.63
N ALA A 309 0.21 -22.97 -14.28
CA ALA A 309 0.73 -24.06 -15.12
C ALA A 309 -0.06 -24.25 -16.44
N ASP A 310 -1.37 -23.95 -16.41
CA ASP A 310 -2.29 -24.06 -17.53
C ASP A 310 -2.21 -22.86 -18.49
N LEU A 311 -1.97 -21.65 -17.97
CA LEU A 311 -1.94 -20.42 -18.75
C LEU A 311 -0.53 -20.03 -19.22
N LYS A 312 0.51 -20.30 -18.43
CA LYS A 312 1.92 -20.00 -18.71
C LYS A 312 2.17 -18.55 -19.17
N VAL A 313 1.45 -17.61 -18.59
CA VAL A 313 1.63 -16.17 -18.85
C VAL A 313 2.38 -15.51 -17.71
N GLN A 314 3.16 -14.48 -18.04
CA GLN A 314 3.87 -13.66 -17.05
C GLN A 314 2.87 -13.03 -16.07
N PRO A 315 3.00 -13.28 -14.75
CA PRO A 315 2.20 -12.63 -13.73
C PRO A 315 2.39 -11.12 -13.75
N GLN A 316 1.33 -10.40 -13.39
CA GLN A 316 1.30 -8.94 -13.36
C GLN A 316 0.73 -8.45 -12.04
N LEU A 317 1.23 -7.32 -11.55
CA LEU A 317 0.70 -6.68 -10.35
C LEU A 317 -0.56 -5.89 -10.73
N TYR A 318 -1.73 -6.48 -10.51
CA TYR A 318 -3.00 -5.87 -10.86
C TYR A 318 -3.33 -4.68 -9.96
N ASN A 319 -3.03 -4.79 -8.67
CA ASN A 319 -3.22 -3.73 -7.69
C ASN A 319 -2.27 -3.91 -6.50
N LEU A 320 -2.00 -2.82 -5.78
CA LEU A 320 -1.34 -2.83 -4.48
C LEU A 320 -2.09 -1.92 -3.54
N ASP A 321 -2.80 -2.53 -2.59
CA ASP A 321 -3.40 -1.85 -1.45
C ASP A 321 -2.45 -1.97 -0.26
N ALA A 322 -2.40 -0.96 0.59
CA ALA A 322 -1.54 -0.96 1.76
C ALA A 322 -2.19 -0.26 2.93
N VAL A 323 -1.87 -0.71 4.14
CA VAL A 323 -2.35 -0.12 5.39
C VAL A 323 -1.28 -0.29 6.47
N ALA A 324 -1.22 0.64 7.42
CA ALA A 324 -0.43 0.42 8.61
C ALA A 324 -1.05 -0.69 9.45
N TYR A 325 -0.22 -1.62 9.90
CA TYR A 325 -0.62 -2.70 10.79
C TYR A 325 0.45 -2.90 11.84
N GLU A 326 0.11 -2.54 13.08
CA GLU A 326 1.04 -2.50 14.21
C GLU A 326 2.27 -1.63 13.92
N SER A 327 3.42 -2.24 13.62
CA SER A 327 4.71 -1.57 13.43
C SER A 327 5.23 -1.60 11.99
N ILE A 328 4.40 -1.93 11.01
CA ILE A 328 4.80 -2.01 9.59
C ILE A 328 3.68 -1.49 8.68
N ILE A 329 4.03 -1.20 7.43
CA ILE A 329 3.05 -1.15 6.35
C ILE A 329 2.85 -2.58 5.81
N LEU A 330 1.62 -3.07 5.90
CA LEU A 330 1.19 -4.32 5.29
C LEU A 330 0.69 -4.04 3.86
N GLY A 331 1.30 -4.69 2.88
CA GLY A 331 0.93 -4.61 1.47
C GLY A 331 0.14 -5.83 1.02
N MET A 332 -1.01 -5.60 0.41
CA MET A 332 -1.85 -6.60 -0.25
C MET A 332 -1.62 -6.50 -1.76
N PHE A 333 -0.80 -7.42 -2.27
CA PHE A 333 -0.42 -7.50 -3.69
C PHE A 333 -1.46 -8.34 -4.43
N THR A 334 -2.31 -7.70 -5.22
CA THR A 334 -3.23 -8.42 -6.11
C THR A 334 -2.46 -8.87 -7.35
N ILE A 335 -2.15 -10.16 -7.44
CA ILE A 335 -1.40 -10.76 -8.54
C ILE A 335 -2.37 -11.40 -9.54
N TRP A 336 -2.26 -10.97 -10.79
CA TRP A 336 -2.96 -11.56 -11.92
C TRP A 336 -2.03 -12.56 -12.60
N ARG A 337 -2.43 -13.84 -12.66
CA ARG A 337 -1.64 -14.94 -13.25
C ARG A 337 -2.17 -15.43 -14.60
N GLY A 338 -2.97 -14.60 -15.27
CA GLY A 338 -3.55 -14.91 -16.57
C GLY A 338 -5.07 -14.88 -16.60
N GLN A 339 -5.62 -14.92 -17.81
CA GLN A 339 -7.06 -14.90 -18.04
C GLN A 339 -7.50 -16.25 -18.61
N PRO A 340 -8.22 -17.08 -17.83
CA PRO A 340 -8.96 -18.21 -18.38
C PRO A 340 -10.05 -17.74 -19.35
N ARG A 341 -10.45 -18.62 -20.28
CA ARG A 341 -11.39 -18.27 -21.37
C ARG A 341 -12.86 -18.24 -20.94
N ASP A 342 -13.18 -18.88 -19.84
CA ASP A 342 -14.52 -19.30 -19.43
C ASP A 342 -15.04 -18.58 -18.17
N ARG A 343 -14.22 -17.72 -17.55
CA ARG A 343 -14.58 -17.00 -16.31
C ARG A 343 -14.07 -15.56 -16.31
N ALA A 344 -14.53 -14.81 -15.30
CA ALA A 344 -14.02 -13.48 -15.01
C ALA A 344 -12.52 -13.52 -14.67
N LYS A 345 -11.89 -12.35 -14.57
CA LYS A 345 -10.44 -12.22 -14.33
C LYS A 345 -10.07 -12.71 -12.92
N PRO A 346 -9.30 -13.80 -12.76
CA PRO A 346 -8.86 -14.24 -11.45
C PRO A 346 -7.72 -13.35 -10.95
N ASN A 347 -7.82 -12.95 -9.69
CA ASN A 347 -6.88 -12.06 -9.03
C ASN A 347 -6.69 -12.57 -7.60
N GLU A 348 -5.48 -13.04 -7.29
CA GLU A 348 -5.12 -13.57 -5.98
C GLU A 348 -4.45 -12.49 -5.14
N ILE A 349 -4.63 -12.50 -3.83
CA ILE A 349 -3.93 -11.57 -2.94
C ILE A 349 -2.75 -12.28 -2.30
N CYS A 350 -1.56 -11.74 -2.49
CA CYS A 350 -0.32 -12.08 -1.79
C CYS A 350 0.01 -10.99 -0.77
N LEU A 351 0.84 -11.30 0.24
CA LEU A 351 1.28 -10.32 1.22
C LEU A 351 2.71 -9.82 0.94
N GLY A 352 2.98 -8.60 1.39
CA GLY A 352 4.32 -8.02 1.48
C GLY A 352 4.40 -7.07 2.67
N PHE A 353 5.61 -6.83 3.15
CA PHE A 353 5.86 -6.06 4.37
C PHE A 353 6.86 -4.95 4.09
N SER A 354 6.60 -3.76 4.62
CA SER A 354 7.51 -2.62 4.51
C SER A 354 7.67 -1.92 5.85
N ARG A 355 8.92 -1.62 6.21
CA ARG A 355 9.27 -0.87 7.43
C ARG A 355 9.59 0.60 7.16
N ASP A 356 9.82 0.96 5.90
CA ASP A 356 10.08 2.33 5.47
C ASP A 356 8.94 2.92 4.62
N GLY A 357 7.92 2.12 4.31
CA GLY A 357 6.77 2.51 3.49
C GLY A 357 7.04 2.56 1.98
N PHE A 358 8.21 2.13 1.51
CA PHE A 358 8.56 2.13 0.09
C PHE A 358 9.14 0.80 -0.39
N HIS A 359 10.11 0.22 0.32
CA HIS A 359 10.71 -1.05 -0.05
C HIS A 359 9.90 -2.21 0.52
N TRP A 360 9.65 -3.22 -0.31
CA TRP A 360 8.81 -4.37 0.05
C TRP A 360 9.62 -5.64 0.22
N TYR A 361 9.48 -6.27 1.39
CA TYR A 361 9.89 -7.65 1.62
C TYR A 361 8.70 -8.58 1.34
N ARG A 362 8.85 -9.47 0.36
CA ARG A 362 7.82 -10.44 -0.07
C ARG A 362 8.42 -11.84 -0.06
N PRO A 363 8.51 -12.47 1.12
CA PRO A 363 9.18 -13.77 1.31
C PRO A 363 8.35 -14.94 0.79
N ASP A 364 7.02 -14.85 0.91
CA ASP A 364 6.08 -15.79 0.35
C ASP A 364 5.32 -15.15 -0.83
N ARG A 365 5.20 -15.89 -1.93
CA ARG A 365 4.55 -15.48 -3.18
C ARG A 365 3.32 -16.32 -3.50
N SER A 366 2.97 -17.23 -2.59
CA SER A 366 1.71 -17.95 -2.61
C SER A 366 0.53 -17.00 -2.39
N ALA A 367 -0.67 -17.43 -2.78
CA ALA A 367 -1.88 -16.67 -2.53
C ALA A 367 -2.29 -16.78 -1.06
N PHE A 368 -2.22 -15.67 -0.33
CA PHE A 368 -2.76 -15.55 1.03
C PHE A 368 -4.29 -15.65 1.02
N ILE A 369 -4.93 -15.04 0.02
CA ILE A 369 -6.37 -15.15 -0.28
C ILE A 369 -6.49 -15.65 -1.74
N PRO A 370 -6.69 -16.97 -1.95
CA PRO A 370 -6.74 -17.58 -3.28
C PRO A 370 -8.13 -17.48 -3.91
N VAL A 371 -8.20 -17.61 -5.23
CA VAL A 371 -9.48 -17.67 -5.98
C VAL A 371 -9.82 -19.14 -6.25
N SER A 372 -11.09 -19.53 -6.21
CA SER A 372 -11.44 -20.93 -6.48
C SER A 372 -11.26 -21.28 -7.97
N GLU A 373 -10.92 -22.53 -8.24
CA GLU A 373 -10.92 -23.10 -9.59
C GLU A 373 -12.18 -23.93 -9.89
N HIS A 374 -13.11 -24.04 -8.92
CA HIS A 374 -14.34 -24.82 -9.06
C HIS A 374 -15.54 -23.95 -9.45
N TYR A 375 -16.12 -24.22 -10.62
CA TYR A 375 -17.33 -23.55 -11.09
C TYR A 375 -18.46 -23.64 -10.06
N GLY A 376 -19.06 -22.49 -9.73
CA GLY A 376 -20.16 -22.39 -8.78
C GLY A 376 -19.73 -21.93 -7.39
N ASP A 377 -18.44 -21.97 -7.08
CA ASP A 377 -17.92 -21.31 -5.88
C ASP A 377 -18.11 -19.79 -5.99
N TRP A 378 -18.35 -19.15 -4.84
CA TRP A 378 -18.66 -17.71 -4.82
C TRP A 378 -17.49 -16.83 -5.27
N ASN A 379 -16.26 -17.34 -5.14
CA ASN A 379 -15.03 -16.73 -5.61
C ASN A 379 -14.43 -17.52 -6.79
N TRP A 380 -15.25 -18.13 -7.64
CA TRP A 380 -14.82 -18.64 -8.94
C TRP A 380 -14.71 -17.53 -9.97
#